data_AF-A0A7Y4S4U1-F1
#
_entry.id   AF-A0A7Y4S4U1-F1
#
_cell.length_a   1.000
_cell.length_b   1.000
_cell.length_c   1.000
_cell.angle_alpha   90.00
_cell.angle_beta   90.00
_cell.angle_gamma   90.00
#
_symmetry.space_group_name_H-M   'P 1'
#
loop_
_entity.id
_entity.type
_entity.pdbx_description
1 polymer ?
#
loop_
_entity_poly.entity_id
_entity_poly.type
_entity_poly.pdbx_seq_one_letter_code
_entity_poly.pdbx_strand_id
1 'polypeptide(L)'
;MSNAWKKLDLAGEGLQSANMKLVEQMKQRKLAYQLLAIFPLGLHRDYLDEVRGAWVYRLATIAIIALLILGKTYIALALLAAISAFAIYDIRWIEDRVAAINKALRIAAYKSKPATQMPKNYRGRYTDEGLDEYLQVKEQERGGHVLPGKDPALNSRSRAPSFAEQEAMLNAMAKAKTDKSSQ
;
A
#
# COMPACT_ATOMS: atom_id res chain seq x y z
N MET A 1 18.91 2.25 4.32
CA MET A 1 19.25 2.35 2.89
C MET A 1 19.41 3.81 2.53
N SER A 2 20.54 4.21 1.96
CA SER A 2 20.83 5.63 1.69
C SER A 2 19.83 6.18 0.67
N ASN A 3 19.41 7.43 0.86
CA ASN A 3 18.53 8.16 -0.06
C ASN A 3 19.21 8.49 -1.41
N ALA A 4 20.24 7.75 -1.81
CA ALA A 4 21.02 7.98 -3.02
C ALA A 4 20.16 7.91 -4.29
N TRP A 5 19.14 7.05 -4.30
CA TRP A 5 18.19 6.94 -5.41
C TRP A 5 17.38 8.22 -5.65
N LYS A 6 17.18 9.07 -4.62
CA LYS A 6 16.46 10.35 -4.75
C LYS A 6 17.23 11.41 -5.55
N LYS A 7 18.55 11.24 -5.71
CA LYS A 7 19.42 12.19 -6.40
C LYS A 7 19.68 11.83 -7.87
N LEU A 8 19.24 10.65 -8.30
CA LEU A 8 19.32 10.23 -9.70
C LEU A 8 18.11 10.78 -10.44
N ASP A 9 18.19 12.04 -10.87
CA ASP A 9 17.15 12.64 -11.71
C ASP A 9 17.34 12.16 -13.15
N LEU A 10 16.61 11.10 -13.52
CA LEU A 10 16.48 10.71 -14.92
C LEU A 10 15.56 11.75 -15.56
N ALA A 11 16.14 12.67 -16.33
CA ALA A 11 15.58 13.91 -16.89
C ALA A 11 14.34 13.78 -17.81
N GLY A 12 13.54 12.73 -17.67
CA GLY A 12 12.25 12.55 -18.32
C GLY A 12 11.09 12.71 -17.35
N GLU A 13 9.92 13.06 -17.89
CA GLU A 13 8.61 13.12 -17.22
C GLU A 13 8.10 11.72 -16.81
N GLY A 14 8.97 10.92 -16.18
CA GLY A 14 8.79 9.51 -15.90
C GLY A 14 8.17 9.20 -14.54
N LEU A 15 8.01 7.91 -14.25
CA LEU A 15 7.47 7.41 -12.99
C LEU A 15 8.28 7.87 -11.76
N GLN A 16 9.59 8.09 -11.93
CA GLN A 16 10.49 8.46 -10.83
C GLN A 16 10.30 9.91 -10.36
N SER A 17 10.18 10.87 -11.27
CA SER A 17 9.92 12.28 -10.90
C SER A 17 8.53 12.46 -10.27
N ALA A 18 7.54 11.69 -10.73
CA ALA A 18 6.23 11.63 -10.10
C ALA A 18 6.27 11.03 -8.68
N ASN A 19 7.08 9.98 -8.47
CA ASN A 19 7.30 9.41 -7.14
C ASN A 19 8.01 10.39 -6.20
N MET A 20 8.97 11.16 -6.70
CA MET A 20 9.65 12.20 -5.92
C MET A 20 8.67 13.29 -5.46
N LYS A 21 7.88 13.84 -6.39
CA LYS A 21 6.82 14.82 -6.08
C LYS A 21 5.80 14.28 -5.08
N LEU A 22 5.41 13.01 -5.22
CA LEU A 22 4.50 12.35 -4.30
C LEU A 22 5.09 12.24 -2.88
N VAL A 23 6.36 11.83 -2.77
CA VAL A 23 7.04 11.70 -1.47
C VAL A 23 7.18 13.06 -0.78
N GLU A 24 7.41 14.13 -1.52
CA GLU A 24 7.47 15.50 -1.00
C GLU A 24 6.12 15.97 -0.44
N GLN A 25 5.01 15.56 -1.06
CA GLN A 25 3.65 15.92 -0.63
C GLN A 25 3.14 15.08 0.55
N MET A 26 3.73 13.90 0.78
CA MET A 26 3.30 13.00 1.85
C MET A 26 3.51 13.62 3.24
N LYS A 27 2.50 13.49 4.09
CA LYS A 27 2.56 13.95 5.48
C LYS A 27 3.45 13.01 6.30
N GLN A 28 4.24 13.57 7.20
CA GLN A 28 5.20 12.84 8.03
C GLN A 28 4.68 12.68 9.46
N ARG A 29 4.73 11.45 9.98
CA ARG A 29 4.30 11.12 11.36
C ARG A 29 5.11 11.86 12.41
N LYS A 30 6.44 11.89 12.25
CA LYS A 30 7.35 12.57 13.18
C LYS A 30 7.00 14.05 13.34
N LEU A 31 6.71 14.73 12.24
CA LEU A 31 6.33 16.14 12.25
C LEU A 31 4.97 16.33 12.94
N ALA A 32 3.98 15.49 12.64
CA ALA A 32 2.68 15.54 13.32
C ALA A 32 2.81 15.39 14.85
N TYR A 33 3.66 14.48 15.34
CA TYR A 33 3.94 14.33 16.77
C TYR A 33 4.71 15.52 17.36
N GLN A 34 5.65 16.10 16.62
CA GLN A 34 6.35 17.32 17.05
C GLN A 34 5.36 18.48 17.22
N LEU A 35 4.39 18.62 16.30
CA LEU A 35 3.34 19.63 16.42
C LEU A 35 2.36 19.33 17.56
N LEU A 36 2.10 18.04 17.85
CA LEU A 36 1.26 17.63 18.98
C LEU A 36 1.88 18.03 20.33
N ALA A 37 3.21 18.11 20.44
CA ALA A 37 3.85 18.60 21.67
C ALA A 37 3.42 20.05 22.01
N ILE A 38 2.97 20.81 21.00
CA ILE A 38 2.44 22.16 21.12
C ILE A 38 0.94 22.17 20.77
N PHE A 39 0.21 21.13 21.20
CA PHE A 39 -1.22 20.94 20.92
C PHE A 39 -2.14 22.14 21.23
N PRO A 40 -1.87 23.03 22.22
CA PRO A 40 -2.77 24.17 22.48
C PRO A 40 -2.95 25.09 21.26
N LEU A 41 -1.96 25.12 20.36
CA LEU A 41 -2.02 25.92 19.13
C LEU A 41 -2.84 25.25 18.01
N GLY A 42 -3.17 23.96 18.15
CA GLY A 42 -3.92 23.18 17.16
C GLY A 42 -3.16 22.87 15.87
N LEU A 43 -1.84 23.11 15.82
CA LEU A 43 -1.03 22.99 14.60
C LEU A 43 -0.97 21.57 14.05
N HIS A 44 -1.03 20.56 14.91
CA HIS A 44 -1.00 19.15 14.49
C HIS A 44 -2.24 18.79 13.64
N ARG A 45 -3.41 19.38 13.95
CA ARG A 45 -4.64 19.16 13.17
C ARG A 45 -4.67 19.98 11.88
N ASP A 46 -4.18 21.21 11.90
CA ASP A 46 -4.03 22.01 10.67
C ASP A 46 -3.08 21.34 9.67
N TYR A 47 -1.96 20.78 10.16
CA TYR A 47 -1.03 20.03 9.33
C TYR A 47 -1.67 18.80 8.68
N LEU A 48 -2.66 18.18 9.33
CA LEU A 48 -3.40 17.01 8.85
C LEU A 48 -4.71 17.38 8.14
N ASP A 49 -4.79 18.61 7.63
CA ASP A 49 -5.87 19.16 6.84
C ASP A 49 -7.23 19.10 7.56
N GLU A 50 -7.23 19.24 8.89
CA GLU A 50 -8.43 19.28 9.73
C GLU A 50 -8.58 20.64 10.45
N VAL A 51 -8.94 21.65 9.66
CA VAL A 51 -9.08 23.05 10.11
C VAL A 51 -10.07 23.21 11.27
N ARG A 52 -11.18 22.48 11.23
CA ARG A 52 -12.22 22.55 12.29
C ARG A 52 -11.65 22.10 13.64
N GLY A 53 -10.92 21.00 13.66
CA GLY A 53 -10.30 20.49 14.88
C GLY A 53 -9.21 21.41 15.42
N ALA A 54 -8.43 22.06 14.54
CA ALA A 54 -7.43 23.03 14.96
C ALA A 54 -8.07 24.25 15.65
N TRP A 55 -9.18 24.77 15.12
CA TRP A 55 -9.93 25.85 15.76
C TRP A 55 -10.49 25.47 17.12
N VAL A 56 -10.93 24.22 17.32
CA VAL A 56 -11.39 23.74 18.62
C VAL A 56 -10.28 23.87 19.68
N TYR A 57 -9.05 23.46 19.38
CA TYR A 57 -7.92 23.62 20.32
C TYR A 57 -7.60 25.09 20.63
N ARG A 58 -7.62 25.96 19.60
CA ARG A 58 -7.37 27.40 19.76
C ARG A 58 -8.43 28.06 20.63
N LEU A 59 -9.70 27.83 20.32
CA LEU A 59 -10.83 28.37 21.08
C LEU A 59 -10.83 27.85 22.51
N ALA A 60 -10.56 26.55 22.72
CA ALA A 60 -10.47 25.98 24.05
C ALA A 60 -9.31 26.60 24.85
N THR A 61 -8.17 26.86 24.21
CA THR A 61 -7.02 27.52 24.85
C THR A 61 -7.35 28.96 25.24
N ILE A 62 -8.00 29.73 24.34
CA ILE A 62 -8.49 31.08 24.65
C ILE A 62 -9.48 31.03 25.81
N ALA A 63 -10.41 30.08 25.81
CA ALA A 63 -11.40 29.92 26.87
C ALA A 63 -10.74 29.59 28.23
N ILE A 64 -9.72 28.72 28.26
CA ILE A 64 -8.94 28.42 29.47
C ILE A 64 -8.30 29.71 30.01
N ILE A 65 -7.64 30.49 29.15
CA ILE A 65 -6.99 31.74 29.56
C ILE A 65 -8.03 32.73 30.10
N ALA A 66 -9.16 32.90 29.42
CA ALA A 66 -10.24 33.77 29.87
C ALA A 66 -10.81 33.33 31.24
N LEU A 67 -11.02 32.03 31.46
CA LEU A 67 -11.49 31.50 32.73
C LEU A 67 -10.49 31.72 33.87
N LEU A 68 -9.19 31.60 33.59
CA LEU A 68 -8.14 31.90 34.57
C LEU A 68 -8.13 33.38 34.96
N ILE A 69 -8.27 34.30 34.00
CA ILE A 69 -8.36 35.75 34.25
C ILE A 69 -9.60 36.08 35.09
N LEU A 70 -10.72 35.40 34.85
CA LEU A 70 -11.97 35.55 35.62
C LEU A 70 -11.93 34.86 37.00
N GLY A 71 -10.80 34.26 37.40
CA GLY A 71 -10.65 33.57 38.68
C GLY A 71 -11.41 32.24 38.79
N LYS A 72 -11.89 31.69 37.68
CA LYS A 72 -12.63 30.41 37.63
C LYS A 72 -11.68 29.23 37.47
N THR A 73 -10.72 29.10 38.38
CA THR A 73 -9.59 28.17 38.27
C THR A 73 -10.01 26.71 38.16
N TYR A 74 -11.02 26.26 38.94
CA TYR A 74 -11.51 24.88 38.87
C TYR A 74 -12.09 24.52 37.49
N ILE A 75 -12.81 25.45 36.86
CA ILE A 75 -13.40 25.24 35.52
C ILE A 75 -12.29 25.23 34.47
N ALA A 76 -11.33 26.15 34.58
CA ALA A 76 -10.17 26.19 33.68
C ALA A 76 -9.35 24.89 33.74
N LEU A 77 -9.12 24.36 34.95
CA LEU A 77 -8.42 23.08 35.14
C LEU A 77 -9.20 21.90 34.57
N ALA A 78 -10.53 21.85 34.77
CA ALA A 78 -11.37 20.81 34.19
C ALA A 78 -11.31 20.84 32.65
N LEU A 79 -11.37 22.02 32.06
CA LEU A 79 -11.26 22.19 30.60
C LEU A 79 -9.85 21.83 30.09
N LEU A 80 -8.80 22.21 30.82
CA LEU A 80 -7.42 21.83 30.51
C LEU A 80 -7.23 20.30 30.54
N ALA A 81 -7.80 19.63 31.53
CA ALA A 81 -7.78 18.17 31.63
C ALA A 81 -8.51 17.52 30.44
N ALA A 82 -9.68 18.05 30.06
CA ALA A 82 -10.44 17.56 28.92
C ALA A 82 -9.66 17.70 27.60
N ILE A 83 -9.06 18.86 27.32
CA ILE A 83 -8.27 19.03 26.08
C ILE A 83 -7.01 18.18 26.08
N SER A 84 -6.40 17.94 27.25
CA SER A 84 -5.22 17.09 27.37
C SER A 84 -5.57 15.62 27.10
N ALA A 85 -6.73 15.14 27.57
CA ALA A 85 -7.23 13.82 27.23
C ALA A 85 -7.48 13.67 25.72
N PHE A 86 -8.03 14.71 25.07
CA PHE A 86 -8.17 14.75 23.62
C PHE A 86 -6.82 14.74 22.89
N ALA A 87 -5.81 15.44 23.41
CA ALA A 87 -4.47 15.43 22.82
C ALA A 87 -3.80 14.04 22.94
N ILE A 88 -4.07 13.29 24.01
CA ILE A 88 -3.62 11.90 24.14
C ILE A 88 -4.33 11.00 23.14
N TYR A 89 -5.65 11.15 22.98
CA TYR A 89 -6.40 10.45 21.94
C TYR A 89 -5.85 10.76 20.53
N ASP A 90 -5.41 12.00 20.31
CA ASP A 90 -4.85 12.42 19.02
C ASP A 90 -3.61 11.62 18.60
N ILE A 91 -2.89 10.96 19.53
CA ILE A 91 -1.78 10.05 19.20
C ILE A 91 -2.26 8.91 18.29
N ARG A 92 -3.36 8.25 18.67
CA ARG A 92 -3.99 7.17 17.87
C ARG A 92 -4.53 7.71 16.56
N TRP A 93 -5.18 8.88 16.62
CA TRP A 93 -5.83 9.52 15.46
C TRP A 93 -4.81 9.98 14.40
N ILE A 94 -3.65 10.51 14.79
CA ILE A 94 -2.59 10.96 13.87
C ILE A 94 -2.14 9.81 12.96
N GLU A 95 -1.95 8.60 13.49
CA GLU A 95 -1.53 7.44 12.70
C GLU A 95 -2.54 7.14 11.59
N ASP A 96 -3.81 7.03 11.95
CA ASP A 96 -4.90 6.71 11.02
C ASP A 96 -5.08 7.84 9.98
N ARG A 97 -4.99 9.10 10.41
CA ARG A 97 -5.15 10.27 9.55
C ARG A 97 -4.00 10.41 8.56
N VAL A 98 -2.75 10.28 9.00
CA VAL A 98 -1.57 10.30 8.11
C VAL A 98 -1.66 9.16 7.09
N ALA A 99 -2.07 7.96 7.51
CA ALA A 99 -2.25 6.84 6.59
C ALA A 99 -3.33 7.14 5.54
N ALA A 100 -4.47 7.69 5.95
CA ALA A 100 -5.56 8.07 5.05
C ALA A 100 -5.13 9.14 4.03
N ILE A 101 -4.50 10.22 4.48
CA ILE A 101 -4.03 11.31 3.60
C ILE A 101 -2.99 10.79 2.61
N ASN A 102 -1.99 10.05 3.09
CA ASN A 102 -0.94 9.52 2.23
C ASN A 102 -1.48 8.48 1.23
N LYS A 103 -2.50 7.70 1.62
CA LYS A 103 -3.22 6.80 0.70
C LYS A 103 -3.97 7.60 -0.37
N ALA A 104 -4.67 8.67 0.02
CA ALA A 104 -5.37 9.55 -0.91
C ALA A 104 -4.42 10.22 -1.91
N LEU A 105 -3.27 10.72 -1.45
CA LEU A 105 -2.23 11.32 -2.30
C LEU A 105 -1.68 10.32 -3.32
N ARG A 106 -1.43 9.07 -2.92
CA ARG A 106 -1.02 8.00 -3.85
C ARG A 106 -2.07 7.76 -4.92
N ILE A 107 -3.33 7.62 -4.52
CA ILE A 107 -4.43 7.37 -5.46
C ILE A 107 -4.55 8.55 -6.44
N ALA A 108 -4.49 9.78 -5.95
CA ALA A 108 -4.57 10.97 -6.78
C ALA A 108 -3.42 11.00 -7.81
N ALA A 109 -2.18 10.78 -7.38
CA ALA A 109 -1.01 10.83 -8.25
C ALA A 109 -1.01 9.80 -9.39
N TYR A 110 -1.66 8.64 -9.19
CA TYR A 110 -1.75 7.60 -10.23
C TYR A 110 -3.04 7.68 -11.05
N LYS A 111 -4.15 8.16 -10.48
CA LYS A 111 -5.41 8.35 -11.22
C LYS A 111 -5.41 9.58 -12.11
N SER A 112 -4.68 10.63 -11.74
CA SER A 112 -4.67 11.91 -12.48
C SER A 112 -3.78 11.90 -13.71
N LYS A 113 -3.01 10.83 -13.97
CA LYS A 113 -2.22 10.73 -15.19
C LYS A 113 -3.13 10.30 -16.34
N PRO A 114 -3.28 11.10 -17.42
CA PRO A 114 -3.87 10.57 -18.64
C PRO A 114 -3.07 9.33 -19.02
N ALA A 115 -3.75 8.24 -19.32
CA ALA A 115 -3.09 7.05 -19.84
C ALA A 115 -2.21 7.52 -20.99
N THR A 116 -0.88 7.43 -20.85
CA THR A 116 0.04 7.65 -21.96
C THR A 116 -0.54 6.84 -23.10
N GLN A 117 -0.94 7.52 -24.19
CA GLN A 117 -1.60 6.84 -25.30
C GLN A 117 -0.71 5.67 -25.67
N MET A 118 -1.27 4.48 -25.50
CA MET A 118 -0.58 3.24 -25.79
C MET A 118 0.00 3.38 -27.21
N PRO A 119 1.30 3.12 -27.43
CA PRO A 119 1.88 3.23 -28.77
C PRO A 119 0.98 2.47 -29.73
N LYS A 120 0.67 3.04 -30.90
CA LYS A 120 -0.35 2.50 -31.83
C LYS A 120 -0.12 1.03 -32.21
N ASN A 121 1.10 0.52 -32.02
CA ASN A 121 1.51 -0.85 -32.31
C ASN A 121 1.91 -1.64 -31.04
N TYR A 122 1.53 -1.20 -29.84
CA TYR A 122 1.79 -1.96 -28.61
C TYR A 122 0.89 -3.19 -28.58
N ARG A 123 1.41 -4.23 -29.18
CA ARG A 123 1.00 -5.61 -28.97
C ARG A 123 1.50 -5.95 -27.57
N GLY A 124 0.61 -6.20 -26.61
CA GLY A 124 1.01 -6.57 -25.24
C GLY A 124 1.88 -7.84 -25.20
N ARG A 125 2.16 -8.36 -24.00
CA ARG A 125 2.70 -9.72 -23.91
C ARG A 125 1.60 -10.70 -24.32
N TYR A 126 1.59 -11.11 -25.59
CA TYR A 126 0.80 -12.25 -26.02
C TYR A 126 1.45 -13.50 -25.41
N THR A 127 0.66 -14.28 -24.67
CA THR A 127 1.02 -15.59 -24.14
C THR A 127 0.84 -16.71 -25.16
N ASP A 128 0.36 -16.41 -26.36
CA ASP A 128 -0.27 -17.43 -27.19
C ASP A 128 0.62 -17.91 -28.36
N GLU A 129 1.81 -17.33 -28.56
CA GLU A 129 2.78 -17.82 -29.55
C GLU A 129 4.17 -17.96 -28.90
N GLY A 130 4.65 -19.21 -28.77
CA GLY A 130 6.00 -19.53 -28.28
C GLY A 130 6.13 -19.84 -26.79
N LEU A 131 5.03 -19.90 -26.03
CA LEU A 131 5.06 -20.26 -24.61
C LEU A 131 5.62 -21.68 -24.42
N ASP A 132 5.24 -22.62 -25.29
CA ASP A 132 5.70 -24.00 -25.23
C ASP A 132 7.21 -24.13 -25.49
N GLU A 133 7.73 -23.35 -26.44
CA GLU A 133 9.17 -23.33 -26.78
C GLU A 133 9.99 -22.69 -25.64
N TYR A 134 9.48 -21.63 -25.02
CA TYR A 134 10.09 -21.01 -23.85
C TYR A 134 10.03 -21.89 -22.59
N LEU A 135 8.93 -22.63 -22.39
CA LEU A 135 8.79 -23.60 -21.31
C LEU A 135 9.77 -24.76 -21.48
N GLN A 136 9.93 -25.30 -22.70
CA GLN A 136 10.91 -26.34 -23.00
C GLN A 136 12.34 -25.88 -22.72
N VAL A 137 12.72 -24.67 -23.15
CA VAL A 137 14.06 -24.11 -22.87
C VAL A 137 14.26 -23.92 -21.36
N LYS A 138 13.24 -23.45 -20.63
CA LYS A 138 13.33 -23.27 -19.18
C LYS A 138 13.36 -24.59 -18.41
N GLU A 139 12.70 -25.63 -18.89
CA GLU A 139 12.80 -26.98 -18.33
C GLU A 139 14.21 -27.56 -18.54
N GLN A 140 14.84 -27.30 -19.67
CA GLN A 140 16.25 -27.67 -19.92
C GLN A 140 17.23 -26.90 -19.04
N GLU A 141 16.95 -25.64 -18.71
CA GLU A 141 17.79 -24.81 -17.82
C GLU A 141 17.58 -25.10 -16.32
N ARG A 142 16.51 -25.80 -15.94
CA ARG A 142 16.16 -26.08 -14.53
C ARG A 142 16.97 -27.27 -13.97
N GLY A 143 18.28 -27.10 -13.90
CA GLY A 143 19.18 -27.73 -12.93
C GLY A 143 19.15 -29.25 -12.82
N GLY A 144 19.97 -29.91 -13.64
CA GLY A 144 20.43 -31.28 -13.40
C GLY A 144 20.75 -32.00 -14.71
N HIS A 145 21.98 -32.48 -14.88
CA HIS A 145 22.40 -33.30 -16.02
C HIS A 145 21.46 -34.50 -16.21
N VAL A 146 20.52 -34.40 -17.14
CA VAL A 146 19.91 -35.59 -17.72
C VAL A 146 19.75 -35.45 -19.22
N LEU A 147 20.25 -36.47 -19.90
CA LEU A 147 20.19 -36.60 -21.35
C LEU A 147 18.72 -36.73 -21.78
N PRO A 148 18.32 -36.12 -22.91
CA PRO A 148 16.96 -36.22 -23.41
C PRO A 148 16.57 -37.69 -23.59
N GLY A 149 15.48 -38.11 -22.94
CA GLY A 149 14.95 -39.48 -22.99
C GLY A 149 15.35 -40.40 -21.83
N LYS A 150 16.18 -39.96 -20.88
CA LYS A 150 16.46 -40.70 -19.63
C LYS A 150 16.20 -39.83 -18.41
N ASP A 151 14.93 -39.49 -18.23
CA ASP A 151 14.49 -38.74 -17.06
C ASP A 151 14.33 -39.70 -15.85
N PRO A 152 15.00 -39.48 -14.69
CA PRO A 152 14.78 -40.29 -13.50
C PRO A 152 13.45 -39.90 -12.83
N ALA A 153 12.88 -38.74 -13.23
CA ALA A 153 11.61 -38.20 -12.77
C ALA A 153 10.39 -39.00 -13.27
N LEU A 154 10.53 -39.86 -14.28
CA LEU A 154 9.48 -40.79 -14.70
C LEU A 154 9.34 -41.99 -13.75
N ASN A 155 10.30 -42.22 -12.85
CA ASN A 155 10.30 -43.35 -11.90
C ASN A 155 10.09 -42.96 -10.43
N SER A 156 9.91 -41.68 -10.12
CA SER A 156 9.69 -41.26 -8.72
C SER A 156 8.19 -41.26 -8.38
N ARG A 157 7.74 -42.31 -7.69
CA ARG A 157 6.42 -42.44 -7.02
C ARG A 157 6.12 -41.35 -5.95
N SER A 158 6.90 -40.26 -5.91
CA SER A 158 6.82 -39.22 -4.87
C SER A 158 6.68 -37.80 -5.41
N ARG A 159 6.38 -37.61 -6.70
CA ARG A 159 6.12 -36.27 -7.25
C ARG A 159 4.66 -35.87 -7.02
N ALA A 160 4.43 -34.66 -6.47
CA ALA A 160 3.11 -34.07 -6.44
C ALA A 160 2.67 -33.72 -7.89
N PRO A 161 1.45 -34.11 -8.32
CA PRO A 161 1.01 -33.90 -9.71
C PRO A 161 0.94 -32.43 -10.07
N SER A 162 1.28 -32.08 -11.31
CA SER A 162 1.12 -30.73 -11.84
C SER A 162 -0.36 -30.36 -11.98
N PHE A 163 -0.70 -29.06 -12.03
CA PHE A 163 -2.10 -28.62 -12.16
C PHE A 163 -2.80 -29.18 -13.41
N ALA A 164 -2.08 -29.29 -14.53
CA ALA A 164 -2.62 -29.89 -15.76
C ALA A 164 -2.95 -31.39 -15.57
N GLU A 165 -2.10 -32.13 -14.85
CA GLU A 165 -2.36 -33.54 -14.52
C GLU A 165 -3.52 -33.69 -13.52
N GLN A 166 -3.65 -32.78 -12.56
CA GLN A 166 -4.77 -32.77 -11.61
C GLN A 166 -6.10 -32.52 -12.33
N GLU A 167 -6.13 -31.59 -13.28
CA GLU A 167 -7.33 -31.31 -14.08
C GLU A 167 -7.69 -32.47 -15.02
N ALA A 168 -6.68 -33.10 -15.65
CA ALA A 168 -6.88 -34.29 -16.45
C ALA A 168 -7.43 -35.46 -15.60
N MET A 169 -6.94 -35.63 -14.37
CA MET A 169 -7.39 -36.67 -13.45
C MET A 169 -8.82 -36.42 -12.96
N LEU A 170 -9.18 -35.18 -12.66
CA LEU A 170 -10.55 -34.77 -12.35
C LEU A 170 -11.51 -35.05 -13.50
N ASN A 171 -11.12 -34.72 -14.74
CA ASN A 171 -11.91 -35.00 -15.93
C ASN A 171 -12.07 -36.51 -16.17
N ALA A 172 -11.03 -37.31 -15.93
CA ALA A 172 -11.10 -38.76 -16.02
C ALA A 172 -12.05 -39.37 -14.96
N MET A 173 -12.00 -38.88 -13.71
CA MET A 173 -12.93 -39.30 -12.65
C MET A 173 -14.37 -38.91 -12.94
N ALA A 174 -14.60 -37.71 -13.49
CA ALA A 174 -15.93 -37.27 -13.89
C ALA A 174 -16.52 -38.17 -14.99
N LYS A 175 -15.73 -38.52 -16.01
CA LYS A 175 -16.15 -39.46 -17.06
C LYS A 175 -16.45 -40.86 -16.51
N ALA A 176 -15.56 -41.41 -15.70
CA ALA A 176 -15.75 -42.74 -15.10
C ALA A 176 -16.97 -42.83 -14.17
N LYS A 177 -17.34 -41.73 -13.49
CA LYS A 177 -18.55 -41.66 -12.65
C LYS A 177 -19.83 -41.65 -13.49
N THR A 178 -19.76 -41.07 -14.68
CA THR A 178 -20.89 -40.99 -15.62
C THR A 178 -21.18 -42.39 -16.19
N ASP A 179 -20.15 -43.12 -16.62
CA ASP A 179 -20.26 -44.50 -17.14
C ASP A 179 -20.78 -45.50 -16.10
N LYS A 180 -20.45 -45.30 -14.81
CA LYS A 180 -20.96 -46.14 -13.71
C LYS A 180 -22.42 -45.87 -13.33
N SER A 181 -22.99 -44.74 -13.74
CA SER A 181 -24.42 -44.44 -13.53
C SER A 181 -25.33 -44.94 -14.65
N SER A 182 -24.73 -45.44 -15.74
CA SER A 182 -25.40 -46.00 -16.92
C SER A 182 -25.36 -47.53 -17.00
N GLN A 183 -24.98 -48.21 -15.91
CA GLN A 183 -25.17 -49.65 -15.66
C GLN A 183 -26.08 -49.84 -14.45
#